data_AF-A0A087H110-F1
#
_entry.id   AF-A0A087H110-F1
#
_cell.length_a   1.000
_cell.length_b   1.000
_cell.length_c   1.000
_cell.angle_alpha   90.00
_cell.angle_beta   90.00
_cell.angle_gamma   90.00
#
_symmetry.space_group_name_H-M   'P 1'
#
loop_
_entity.id
_entity.type
_entity.pdbx_description
1 polymer ?
#
loop_
_entity_poly.entity_id
_entity_poly.type
_entity_poly.pdbx_seq_one_letter_code
_entity_poly.pdbx_strand_id
1 'polypeptide(L)'
;GGGPGWGGPGGHGPGGGGGGPRGGGSGCHGPGGGGPECFGPGGGGGHGPGWGGNGGGGSGDHGSEGKDPESKPGKKLEAKGGGEGDIWDDGVFDGVRKVHVGQYLSGVSFIKIEYNKGSKVIIGDGHGKESMLELETFELDYPSEYITALKGKYDKLHQEKGGSMTYVTTLIFVTNKRTSRPYGLDAGTSFEIKEEGQKIVGFHGKAGDYIHQIGVYVVPITN
;
A
#
# COMPACT_ATOMS: atom_id res chain seq x y z
N GLY A 1 -9.11 -66.44 21.93
CA GLY A 1 -7.80 -65.79 22.12
C GLY A 1 -7.86 -64.42 21.49
N GLY A 2 -7.35 -63.35 22.07
CA GLY A 2 -6.48 -63.19 23.23
C GLY A 2 -5.68 -61.91 22.97
N GLY A 3 -5.86 -60.89 23.80
CA GLY A 3 -5.14 -59.62 23.72
C GLY A 3 -5.72 -58.62 24.72
N PRO A 4 -5.09 -58.40 25.89
CA PRO A 4 -5.68 -57.62 26.97
C PRO A 4 -5.30 -56.13 26.92
N GLY A 5 -6.20 -55.31 27.44
CA GLY A 5 -5.98 -53.91 27.75
C GLY A 5 -5.47 -53.67 29.19
N TRP A 6 -4.89 -52.47 29.34
CA TRP A 6 -4.82 -51.55 30.49
C TRP A 6 -4.62 -52.06 31.93
N GLY A 7 -3.62 -51.44 32.59
CA GLY A 7 -3.54 -51.32 34.05
C GLY A 7 -2.27 -50.60 34.53
N GLY A 8 -2.38 -49.30 34.84
CA GLY A 8 -1.47 -48.61 35.79
C GLY A 8 -1.79 -49.03 37.24
N PRO A 9 -1.03 -48.59 38.26
CA PRO A 9 -1.26 -47.23 38.79
C PRO A 9 -0.06 -46.52 39.47
N GLY A 10 -0.23 -45.21 39.69
CA GLY A 10 0.27 -44.42 40.85
C GLY A 10 1.78 -44.09 40.86
N GLY A 11 2.26 -42.85 40.91
CA GLY A 11 1.71 -41.62 41.48
C GLY A 11 2.46 -41.28 42.77
N HIS A 12 3.20 -40.16 42.81
CA HIS A 12 3.43 -39.32 44.01
C HIS A 12 4.27 -38.07 43.63
N GLY A 13 3.59 -36.95 43.46
CA GLY A 13 3.68 -35.79 44.35
C GLY A 13 4.92 -34.87 44.36
N PRO A 14 4.77 -33.62 44.83
CA PRO A 14 5.41 -32.44 44.22
C PRO A 14 6.31 -31.63 45.18
N GLY A 15 7.08 -30.71 44.61
CA GLY A 15 7.65 -29.55 45.30
C GLY A 15 8.16 -28.57 44.25
N GLY A 16 7.89 -27.26 44.27
CA GLY A 16 7.34 -26.41 45.31
C GLY A 16 8.27 -25.20 45.49
N GLY A 17 7.80 -24.01 45.09
CA GLY A 17 8.36 -22.69 45.44
C GLY A 17 9.52 -22.23 44.55
N GLY A 18 9.62 -20.99 44.09
CA GLY A 18 8.96 -19.74 44.47
C GLY A 18 9.98 -18.61 44.31
N GLY A 19 9.57 -17.44 43.80
CA GLY A 19 10.45 -16.26 43.74
C GLY A 19 9.99 -15.23 42.72
N GLY A 20 9.22 -14.23 43.19
CA GLY A 20 8.58 -13.19 42.38
C GLY A 20 9.50 -12.06 41.86
N PRO A 21 8.90 -10.98 41.34
CA PRO A 21 9.56 -9.97 40.52
C PRO A 21 10.05 -8.76 41.33
N ARG A 22 11.16 -8.17 40.86
CA ARG A 22 11.67 -6.82 41.17
C ARG A 22 12.34 -6.37 39.86
N GLY A 23 12.15 -5.20 39.27
CA GLY A 23 11.63 -3.91 39.71
C GLY A 23 12.51 -2.84 39.06
N GLY A 24 11.91 -1.84 38.40
CA GLY A 24 12.46 -0.49 38.17
C GLY A 24 13.63 -0.33 37.19
N GLY A 25 13.49 0.62 36.25
CA GLY A 25 14.62 1.08 35.45
C GLY A 25 14.27 1.94 34.24
N SER A 26 13.52 3.02 34.44
CA SER A 26 13.39 4.12 33.47
C SER A 26 14.74 4.83 33.34
N GLY A 27 15.19 5.14 32.12
CA GLY A 27 16.48 5.78 31.88
C GLY A 27 16.61 6.44 30.52
N CYS A 28 15.69 7.35 30.18
CA CYS A 28 15.85 8.25 29.04
C CYS A 28 16.89 9.32 29.40
N HIS A 29 18.05 9.30 28.76
CA HIS A 29 19.03 10.39 28.84
C HIS A 29 18.56 11.53 27.93
N GLY A 30 18.20 12.67 28.52
CA GLY A 30 18.12 13.97 27.86
C GLY A 30 19.13 14.92 28.50
N PRO A 31 19.77 15.84 27.75
CA PRO A 31 20.75 16.76 28.30
C PRO A 31 20.07 17.88 29.08
N GLY A 32 20.68 18.25 30.22
CA GLY A 32 20.41 19.51 30.94
C GLY A 32 20.74 20.73 30.07
N GLY A 33 20.40 21.95 30.44
CA GLY A 33 19.93 22.51 31.69
C GLY A 33 20.34 24.00 31.71
N GLY A 34 19.53 24.83 32.37
CA GLY A 34 19.76 26.26 32.60
C GLY A 34 18.91 27.15 31.69
N GLY A 35 18.09 28.08 32.16
CA GLY A 35 17.84 28.70 33.46
C GLY A 35 16.71 29.75 33.25
N PRO A 36 16.20 30.40 34.30
CA PRO A 36 14.81 30.86 34.37
C PRO A 36 14.62 32.33 33.99
N GLU A 37 13.38 32.74 33.68
CA GLU A 37 12.74 33.93 34.27
C GLU A 37 11.28 34.09 33.83
N CYS A 38 10.43 34.37 34.82
CA CYS A 38 8.98 34.61 34.72
C CYS A 38 8.70 36.09 34.46
N PHE A 39 7.56 36.47 33.84
CA PHE A 39 6.65 37.56 34.28
C PHE A 39 5.40 37.61 33.35
N GLY A 40 4.24 37.88 33.94
CA GLY A 40 2.89 37.60 33.41
C GLY A 40 2.27 38.63 32.45
N PRO A 41 0.92 38.60 32.27
CA PRO A 41 0.22 39.36 31.22
C PRO A 41 -0.44 40.65 31.74
N GLY A 42 -0.47 41.67 30.89
CA GLY A 42 -1.32 42.86 30.98
C GLY A 42 -1.31 43.54 29.60
N GLY A 43 -2.38 44.10 29.04
CA GLY A 43 -3.67 44.54 29.57
C GLY A 43 -3.94 45.95 29.04
N GLY A 44 -5.06 46.13 28.31
CA GLY A 44 -5.62 47.43 27.91
C GLY A 44 -5.07 48.02 26.61
N GLY A 45 -5.84 48.68 25.74
CA GLY A 45 -7.23 49.12 25.81
C GLY A 45 -7.40 50.35 24.89
N GLY A 46 -8.58 50.45 24.26
CA GLY A 46 -9.10 51.67 23.62
C GLY A 46 -8.64 51.97 22.19
N HIS A 47 -9.33 52.73 21.36
CA HIS A 47 -10.69 53.26 21.27
C HIS A 47 -10.77 53.81 19.82
N GLY A 48 -11.91 53.66 19.11
CA GLY A 48 -12.13 54.18 17.73
C GLY A 48 -12.24 55.73 17.67
N PRO A 49 -13.01 56.35 16.74
CA PRO A 49 -13.65 55.86 15.51
C PRO A 49 -13.37 56.77 14.28
N GLY A 50 -13.89 56.41 13.09
CA GLY A 50 -13.88 57.32 11.93
C GLY A 50 -14.73 56.82 10.76
N TRP A 51 -15.90 57.43 10.56
CA TRP A 51 -16.88 57.19 9.50
C TRP A 51 -16.58 57.97 8.21
N GLY A 52 -17.05 57.45 7.07
CA GLY A 52 -17.23 58.16 5.78
C GLY A 52 -16.47 57.48 4.63
N GLY A 53 -17.03 57.17 3.45
CA GLY A 53 -18.31 57.52 2.85
C GLY A 53 -18.52 56.72 1.56
N ASN A 54 -19.67 57.01 0.94
CA ASN A 54 -20.38 56.29 -0.10
C ASN A 54 -19.77 56.39 -1.53
N GLY A 55 -20.02 55.37 -2.38
CA GLY A 55 -20.30 55.61 -3.81
C GLY A 55 -19.56 54.75 -4.85
N GLY A 56 -20.34 54.18 -5.78
CA GLY A 56 -19.95 54.01 -7.19
C GLY A 56 -19.65 52.59 -7.63
N GLY A 57 -20.55 52.03 -8.45
CA GLY A 57 -20.45 50.67 -8.98
C GLY A 57 -19.52 50.49 -10.17
N GLY A 58 -19.46 49.26 -10.65
CA GLY A 58 -18.78 48.91 -11.89
C GLY A 58 -18.48 47.41 -11.99
N SER A 59 -19.28 46.75 -12.84
CA SER A 59 -18.94 45.63 -13.71
C SER A 59 -18.28 44.38 -13.13
N GLY A 60 -18.99 43.27 -13.30
CA GLY A 60 -18.49 41.95 -12.96
C GLY A 60 -17.27 41.55 -13.76
N ASP A 61 -16.59 40.56 -13.22
CA ASP A 61 -16.16 39.43 -14.02
C ASP A 61 -16.37 38.18 -13.18
N HIS A 62 -17.12 37.25 -13.76
CA HIS A 62 -17.18 35.87 -13.31
C HIS A 62 -15.78 35.31 -13.54
N GLY A 63 -14.96 35.31 -12.50
CA GLY A 63 -13.78 34.46 -12.42
C GLY A 63 -14.24 33.02 -12.41
N SER A 64 -14.45 32.46 -13.61
CA SER A 64 -14.55 31.03 -13.82
C SER A 64 -13.22 30.43 -13.41
N GLU A 65 -13.12 29.99 -12.15
CA GLU A 65 -12.19 28.94 -11.77
C GLU A 65 -12.42 27.80 -12.75
N GLY A 66 -11.48 27.63 -13.67
CA GLY A 66 -11.41 26.45 -14.51
C GLY A 66 -11.27 25.27 -13.58
N LYS A 67 -12.39 24.62 -13.26
CA LYS A 67 -12.35 23.23 -12.83
C LYS A 67 -11.60 22.49 -13.93
N ASP A 68 -10.37 22.07 -13.63
CA ASP A 68 -9.76 20.97 -14.35
C ASP A 68 -10.86 19.90 -14.51
N PRO A 69 -11.09 19.38 -15.73
CA PRO A 69 -12.17 18.43 -15.94
C PRO A 69 -11.94 17.25 -15.01
N GLU A 70 -12.86 17.13 -14.05
CA GLU A 70 -12.84 16.15 -12.97
C GLU A 70 -12.72 14.76 -13.61
N SER A 71 -11.52 14.18 -13.50
CA SER A 71 -11.27 12.81 -13.96
C SER A 71 -12.27 11.91 -13.26
N LYS A 72 -13.06 11.13 -14.02
CA LYS A 72 -13.99 10.15 -13.46
C LYS A 72 -13.27 9.37 -12.33
N PRO A 73 -13.83 9.29 -11.11
CA PRO A 73 -13.14 8.62 -10.01
C PRO A 73 -12.99 7.14 -10.38
N GLY A 74 -11.74 6.67 -10.47
CA GLY A 74 -11.46 5.26 -10.71
C GLY A 74 -12.05 4.40 -9.59
N LYS A 75 -12.67 3.28 -9.96
CA LYS A 75 -13.21 2.32 -8.99
C LYS A 75 -12.08 1.50 -8.39
N LYS A 76 -11.95 1.51 -7.07
CA LYS A 76 -10.98 0.68 -6.34
C LYS A 76 -11.50 -0.75 -6.23
N LEU A 77 -10.75 -1.73 -6.72
CA LEU A 77 -11.07 -3.16 -6.56
C LEU A 77 -10.37 -3.75 -5.34
N GLU A 78 -10.95 -4.81 -4.79
CA GLU A 78 -10.42 -5.54 -3.64
C GLU A 78 -9.02 -6.09 -3.95
N ALA A 79 -8.07 -5.81 -3.06
CA ALA A 79 -6.71 -6.33 -3.17
C ALA A 79 -6.63 -7.80 -2.76
N LYS A 80 -5.71 -8.56 -3.37
CA LYS A 80 -5.48 -9.99 -3.11
C LYS A 80 -4.08 -10.20 -2.54
N GLY A 81 -3.96 -11.14 -1.59
CA GLY A 81 -2.72 -11.45 -0.88
C GLY A 81 -2.85 -11.34 0.64
N GLY A 82 -1.73 -11.04 1.30
CA GLY A 82 -1.55 -10.94 2.74
C GLY A 82 -1.99 -9.64 3.38
N GLY A 83 -1.98 -9.61 4.71
CA GLY A 83 -2.29 -8.44 5.54
C GLY A 83 -1.05 -7.70 6.04
N GLU A 84 0.14 -8.25 5.79
CA GLU A 84 1.45 -7.79 6.23
C GLU A 84 1.99 -6.64 5.36
N GLY A 85 3.02 -5.94 5.85
CA GLY A 85 3.68 -4.85 5.15
C GLY A 85 3.00 -3.48 5.28
N ASP A 86 3.69 -2.47 4.77
CA ASP A 86 3.24 -1.08 4.76
C ASP A 86 2.32 -0.83 3.57
N ILE A 87 1.28 -0.03 3.80
CA ILE A 87 0.29 0.32 2.77
C ILE A 87 0.91 1.28 1.77
N TRP A 88 0.65 1.04 0.49
CA TRP A 88 0.96 1.94 -0.60
C TRP A 88 -0.23 2.09 -1.55
N ASP A 89 -0.34 3.23 -2.20
CA ASP A 89 -1.43 3.56 -3.12
C ASP A 89 -0.95 4.61 -4.12
N ASP A 90 -0.79 4.23 -5.39
CA ASP A 90 -0.34 5.15 -6.44
C ASP A 90 -1.48 6.10 -6.89
N GLY A 91 -2.73 5.77 -6.54
CA GLY A 91 -3.92 6.49 -6.98
C GLY A 91 -4.37 6.14 -8.40
N VAL A 92 -5.11 7.06 -9.02
CA VAL A 92 -5.79 6.87 -10.32
C VAL A 92 -5.12 7.72 -11.40
N PHE A 93 -4.85 7.10 -12.54
CA PHE A 93 -4.28 7.72 -13.73
C PHE A 93 -5.15 7.48 -14.98
N ASP A 94 -4.70 7.90 -16.16
CA ASP A 94 -5.43 7.67 -17.41
C ASP A 94 -5.15 6.27 -18.01
N GLY A 95 -4.00 5.69 -17.64
CA GLY A 95 -3.60 4.36 -18.07
C GLY A 95 -2.17 4.00 -17.69
N VAL A 96 -1.86 2.72 -17.87
CA VAL A 96 -0.56 2.12 -17.58
C VAL A 96 0.25 2.06 -18.88
N ARG A 97 1.53 2.45 -18.82
CA ARG A 97 2.46 2.40 -19.96
C ARG A 97 3.48 1.29 -19.81
N LYS A 98 4.04 1.13 -18.61
CA LYS A 98 5.08 0.14 -18.33
C LYS A 98 4.99 -0.34 -16.90
N VAL A 99 5.20 -1.63 -16.69
CA VAL A 99 5.35 -2.23 -15.36
C VAL A 99 6.75 -2.80 -15.24
N HIS A 100 7.42 -2.50 -14.14
CA HIS A 100 8.71 -3.07 -13.75
C HIS A 100 8.47 -4.01 -12.57
N VAL A 101 8.99 -5.23 -12.65
CA VAL A 101 8.81 -6.26 -11.62
C VAL A 101 10.17 -6.78 -11.18
N GLY A 102 10.46 -6.64 -9.89
CA GLY A 102 11.62 -7.25 -9.25
C GLY A 102 11.23 -8.53 -8.53
N GLN A 103 12.10 -9.53 -8.64
CA GLN A 103 11.90 -10.85 -8.04
C GLN A 103 13.01 -11.14 -7.04
N TYR A 104 12.68 -11.88 -5.99
CA TYR A 104 13.65 -12.38 -5.03
C TYR A 104 13.22 -13.74 -4.49
N LEU A 105 14.18 -14.69 -4.45
CA LEU A 105 14.05 -16.08 -3.98
C LEU A 105 12.81 -16.84 -4.51
N SER A 106 11.64 -16.58 -3.96
CA SER A 106 10.40 -17.32 -4.20
C SER A 106 9.19 -16.44 -4.53
N GLY A 107 9.35 -15.14 -4.78
CA GLY A 107 8.21 -14.29 -5.13
C GLY A 107 8.55 -12.92 -5.69
N VAL A 108 7.50 -12.10 -5.81
CA VAL A 108 7.58 -10.72 -6.29
C VAL A 108 8.04 -9.85 -5.13
N SER A 109 9.24 -9.30 -5.23
CA SER A 109 9.81 -8.44 -4.20
C SER A 109 9.54 -6.97 -4.43
N PHE A 110 9.38 -6.57 -5.69
CA PHE A 110 9.29 -5.18 -6.09
C PHE A 110 8.33 -4.97 -7.26
N ILE A 111 7.61 -3.86 -7.25
CA ILE A 111 6.86 -3.38 -8.41
C ILE A 111 6.99 -1.86 -8.54
N LYS A 112 7.11 -1.38 -9.78
CA LYS A 112 7.06 0.05 -10.11
C LYS A 112 6.32 0.23 -11.42
N ILE A 113 5.48 1.24 -11.52
CA ILE A 113 4.63 1.46 -12.69
C ILE A 113 4.87 2.85 -13.27
N GLU A 114 4.92 2.91 -14.59
CA GLU A 114 4.86 4.16 -15.35
C GLU A 114 3.46 4.35 -15.91
N TYR A 115 2.87 5.51 -15.62
CA TYR A 115 1.50 5.85 -15.96
C TYR A 115 1.43 6.98 -16.98
N ASN A 116 0.25 7.15 -17.58
CA ASN A 116 -0.12 8.34 -18.33
C ASN A 116 -1.04 9.25 -17.51
N LYS A 117 -0.79 10.56 -17.52
CA LYS A 117 -1.72 11.58 -17.04
C LYS A 117 -1.72 12.80 -17.96
N GLY A 118 -2.80 13.00 -18.71
CA GLY A 118 -2.89 13.95 -19.81
C GLY A 118 -1.82 13.68 -20.87
N SER A 119 -1.00 14.69 -21.17
CA SER A 119 0.13 14.59 -22.10
C SER A 119 1.45 14.14 -21.45
N LYS A 120 1.43 13.77 -20.16
CA LYS A 120 2.64 13.45 -19.38
C LYS A 120 2.75 11.98 -19.05
N VAL A 121 3.99 11.50 -19.00
CA VAL A 121 4.36 10.22 -18.37
C VAL A 121 4.67 10.48 -16.91
N ILE A 122 4.04 9.73 -16.01
CA ILE A 122 4.28 9.79 -14.57
C ILE A 122 5.02 8.52 -14.17
N ILE A 123 6.22 8.68 -13.62
CA ILE A 123 6.98 7.57 -13.06
C ILE A 123 6.52 7.39 -11.62
N GLY A 124 5.82 6.29 -11.34
CA GLY A 124 5.36 5.97 -9.99
C GLY A 124 6.51 5.60 -9.06
N ASP A 125 6.22 5.59 -7.76
CA ASP A 125 7.17 5.14 -6.75
C ASP A 125 7.40 3.61 -6.86
N GLY A 126 8.55 3.17 -6.37
CA GLY A 126 8.85 1.75 -6.27
C GLY A 126 8.32 1.17 -4.96
N HIS A 127 7.62 0.04 -5.03
CA HIS A 127 7.00 -0.60 -3.88
C HIS A 127 7.67 -1.95 -3.59
N GLY A 128 7.96 -2.19 -2.33
CA GLY A 128 8.71 -3.37 -1.88
C GLY A 128 10.22 -3.18 -1.98
N LYS A 129 10.95 -4.28 -2.07
CA LYS A 129 12.41 -4.28 -2.08
C LYS A 129 12.96 -4.60 -3.44
N GLU A 130 13.53 -3.58 -4.07
CA GLU A 130 14.31 -3.74 -5.29
C GLU A 130 15.46 -4.72 -5.02
N SER A 131 15.48 -5.84 -5.74
CA SER A 131 16.55 -6.80 -5.63
C SER A 131 17.75 -6.33 -6.46
N MET A 132 18.94 -6.88 -6.21
CA MET A 132 20.12 -6.60 -7.06
C MET A 132 20.02 -7.26 -8.45
N LEU A 133 18.95 -8.01 -8.71
CA LEU A 133 18.70 -8.61 -10.02
C LEU A 133 18.07 -7.56 -10.94
N GLU A 134 18.26 -7.74 -12.24
CA GLU A 134 17.65 -6.87 -13.25
C GLU A 134 16.12 -6.90 -13.15
N LEU A 135 15.50 -5.73 -13.19
CA LEU A 135 14.04 -5.59 -13.22
C LEU A 135 13.51 -6.07 -14.55
N GLU A 136 12.49 -6.92 -14.49
CA GLU A 136 11.81 -7.38 -15.68
C GLU A 136 10.70 -6.40 -16.05
N THR A 137 10.58 -6.06 -17.34
CA THR A 137 9.62 -5.05 -17.79
C THR A 137 8.48 -5.64 -18.61
N PHE A 138 7.29 -5.08 -18.44
CA PHE A 138 6.13 -5.27 -19.29
C PHE A 138 5.71 -3.91 -19.86
N GLU A 139 6.14 -3.62 -21.09
CA GLU A 139 5.80 -2.39 -21.80
C GLU A 139 4.54 -2.59 -22.65
N LEU A 140 3.62 -1.64 -22.59
CA LEU A 140 2.37 -1.64 -23.36
C LEU A 140 2.49 -0.71 -24.57
N ASP A 141 1.87 -1.12 -25.67
CA ASP A 141 1.66 -0.28 -26.86
C ASP A 141 0.57 0.79 -26.62
N TYR A 142 0.81 1.70 -25.67
CA TYR A 142 -0.12 2.73 -25.25
C TYR A 142 -0.33 3.80 -26.35
N PRO A 143 -1.57 4.24 -26.63
CA PRO A 143 -2.81 3.97 -25.89
C PRO A 143 -3.61 2.77 -26.40
N SER A 144 -3.15 2.08 -27.44
CA SER A 144 -3.92 1.03 -28.12
C SER A 144 -3.95 -0.31 -27.36
N GLU A 145 -2.97 -0.55 -26.49
CA GLU A 145 -2.93 -1.65 -25.55
C GLU A 145 -3.15 -1.16 -24.11
N TYR A 146 -4.01 -1.84 -23.36
CA TYR A 146 -4.32 -1.55 -21.97
C TYR A 146 -4.60 -2.84 -21.19
N ILE A 147 -4.29 -2.82 -19.90
CA ILE A 147 -4.49 -3.96 -19.00
C ILE A 147 -5.98 -4.07 -18.65
N THR A 148 -6.55 -5.26 -18.82
CA THR A 148 -7.96 -5.58 -18.54
C THR A 148 -8.12 -6.49 -17.32
N ALA A 149 -7.09 -7.27 -16.98
CA ALA A 149 -7.08 -8.07 -15.76
C ALA A 149 -5.66 -8.24 -15.21
N LEU A 150 -5.59 -8.37 -13.88
CA LEU A 150 -4.40 -8.82 -13.17
C LEU A 150 -4.66 -10.22 -12.64
N LYS A 151 -3.83 -11.18 -13.05
CA LYS A 151 -3.83 -12.53 -12.47
C LYS A 151 -2.59 -12.69 -11.61
N GLY A 152 -2.64 -13.59 -10.67
CA GLY A 152 -1.47 -13.91 -9.87
C GLY A 152 -1.69 -15.09 -8.96
N LYS A 153 -0.65 -15.36 -8.17
CA LYS A 153 -0.69 -16.31 -7.07
C LYS A 153 -0.12 -15.67 -5.82
N TYR A 154 -0.56 -16.12 -4.66
CA TYR A 154 0.07 -15.82 -3.39
C TYR A 154 0.27 -17.11 -2.60
N ASP A 155 1.29 -17.11 -1.75
CA ASP A 155 1.60 -18.23 -0.88
C ASP A 155 1.95 -17.77 0.53
N LYS A 156 1.92 -18.72 1.47
CA LYS A 156 2.15 -18.49 2.88
C LYS A 156 3.47 -19.14 3.30
N LEU A 157 4.46 -18.32 3.61
CA LEU A 157 5.73 -18.79 4.17
C LEU A 157 5.61 -18.91 5.68
N HIS A 158 5.83 -20.11 6.21
CA HIS A 158 5.96 -20.34 7.65
C HIS A 158 7.38 -20.00 8.10
N GLN A 159 7.51 -19.08 9.05
CA GLN A 159 8.80 -18.71 9.62
C GLN A 159 9.11 -19.59 10.83
N GLU A 160 10.39 -19.96 10.98
CA GLU A 160 10.89 -20.83 12.05
C GLU A 160 10.55 -20.31 13.46
N LYS A 161 10.46 -18.98 13.62
CA LYS A 161 10.19 -18.30 14.90
C LYS A 161 8.69 -18.21 15.27
N GLY A 162 7.81 -18.97 14.61
CA GLY A 162 6.39 -19.03 14.95
C GLY A 162 5.53 -17.93 14.31
N GLY A 163 5.94 -17.44 13.14
CA GLY A 163 5.17 -16.50 12.32
C GLY A 163 4.79 -17.10 10.97
N SER A 164 3.93 -16.41 10.24
CA SER A 164 3.69 -16.71 8.84
C SER A 164 3.54 -15.43 8.06
N MET A 165 4.04 -15.40 6.84
CA MET A 165 4.00 -14.25 5.96
C MET A 165 3.35 -14.66 4.64
N THR A 166 2.28 -13.99 4.27
CA THR A 166 1.65 -14.19 2.97
C THR A 166 2.20 -13.18 1.97
N TYR A 167 2.61 -13.64 0.79
CA TYR A 167 3.21 -12.78 -0.24
C TYR A 167 2.81 -13.23 -1.64
N VAL A 168 2.81 -12.27 -2.57
CA VAL A 168 2.52 -12.50 -3.97
C VAL A 168 3.72 -13.21 -4.60
N THR A 169 3.48 -14.42 -5.09
CA THR A 169 4.50 -15.27 -5.69
C THR A 169 4.60 -15.03 -7.19
N THR A 170 3.47 -14.76 -7.85
CA THR A 170 3.39 -14.54 -9.30
C THR A 170 2.45 -13.41 -9.66
N LEU A 171 2.82 -12.63 -10.68
CA LEU A 171 1.95 -11.70 -11.39
C LEU A 171 1.90 -12.02 -12.89
N ILE A 172 0.71 -11.92 -13.48
CA ILE A 172 0.45 -12.07 -14.91
C ILE A 172 -0.50 -10.95 -15.33
N PHE A 173 -0.07 -10.14 -16.29
CA PHE A 173 -0.85 -9.02 -16.83
C PHE A 173 -1.60 -9.47 -18.08
N VAL A 174 -2.92 -9.29 -18.08
CA VAL A 174 -3.77 -9.57 -19.24
C VAL A 174 -4.21 -8.25 -19.84
N THR A 175 -4.01 -8.08 -21.14
CA THR A 175 -4.40 -6.89 -21.89
C THR A 175 -5.48 -7.22 -22.90
N ASN A 176 -6.00 -6.20 -23.58
CA ASN A 176 -6.89 -6.36 -24.74
C ASN A 176 -6.20 -7.04 -25.95
N LYS A 177 -4.86 -7.13 -25.98
CA LYS A 177 -4.12 -7.70 -27.12
C LYS A 177 -3.43 -9.03 -26.82
N ARG A 178 -2.94 -9.22 -25.60
CA ARG A 178 -2.11 -10.37 -25.20
C ARG A 178 -2.11 -10.59 -23.69
N THR A 179 -1.55 -11.72 -23.28
CA THR A 179 -1.21 -12.03 -21.89
C THR A 179 0.30 -12.02 -21.74
N SER A 180 0.82 -11.42 -20.66
CA SER A 180 2.25 -11.46 -20.34
C SER A 180 2.70 -12.88 -19.97
N ARG A 181 4.00 -13.11 -19.97
CA ARG A 181 4.55 -14.24 -19.21
C ARG A 181 4.34 -14.03 -17.70
N PRO A 182 4.42 -15.10 -16.89
CA PRO A 182 4.47 -14.97 -15.43
C PRO A 182 5.74 -14.23 -14.98
N TYR A 183 5.57 -13.35 -14.00
CA TYR A 183 6.65 -12.71 -13.25
C TYR A 183 6.64 -13.26 -11.83
N GLY A 184 7.74 -13.89 -11.40
CA GLY A 184 7.84 -14.58 -10.11
C GLY A 184 7.77 -16.11 -10.23
N LEU A 185 7.44 -16.77 -9.12
CA LEU A 185 7.43 -18.23 -8.99
C LEU A 185 6.00 -18.77 -9.00
N ASP A 186 5.69 -19.66 -9.95
CA ASP A 186 4.35 -20.21 -10.13
C ASP A 186 3.91 -21.21 -9.04
N ALA A 187 3.75 -20.72 -7.81
CA ALA A 187 3.40 -21.48 -6.61
C ALA A 187 2.30 -20.78 -5.79
N GLY A 188 1.51 -21.55 -5.05
CA GLY A 188 0.47 -21.02 -4.16
C GLY A 188 -0.92 -20.93 -4.78
N THR A 189 -1.78 -20.10 -4.16
CA THR A 189 -3.20 -19.95 -4.48
C THR A 189 -3.44 -18.88 -5.53
N SER A 190 -4.16 -19.23 -6.61
CA SER A 190 -4.45 -18.31 -7.71
C SER A 190 -5.51 -17.27 -7.35
N PHE A 191 -5.35 -16.07 -7.91
CA PHE A 191 -6.34 -15.01 -7.91
C PHE A 191 -6.44 -14.33 -9.27
N GLU A 192 -7.57 -13.67 -9.50
CA GLU A 192 -7.81 -12.79 -10.65
C GLU A 192 -8.53 -11.53 -10.16
N ILE A 193 -8.05 -10.37 -10.58
CA ILE A 193 -8.67 -9.07 -10.36
C ILE A 193 -9.04 -8.52 -11.74
N LYS A 194 -10.35 -8.48 -12.01
CA LYS A 194 -10.90 -7.95 -13.26
C LYS A 194 -12.28 -7.35 -13.02
N GLU A 195 -12.66 -6.43 -13.89
CA GLU A 195 -14.04 -5.98 -14.01
C GLU A 195 -14.39 -5.81 -15.49
N GLU A 196 -15.54 -6.34 -15.89
CA GLU A 196 -15.96 -6.37 -17.29
C GLU A 196 -16.18 -4.96 -17.83
N GLY A 197 -15.67 -4.70 -19.05
CA GLY A 197 -15.75 -3.38 -19.69
C GLY A 197 -14.85 -2.30 -19.06
N GLN A 198 -13.94 -2.66 -18.14
CA GLN A 198 -13.03 -1.73 -17.50
C GLN A 198 -11.56 -2.02 -17.86
N LYS A 199 -10.72 -0.98 -17.81
CA LYS A 199 -9.25 -1.07 -17.87
C LYS A 199 -8.63 -0.68 -16.54
N ILE A 200 -7.47 -1.26 -16.23
CA ILE A 200 -6.67 -0.93 -15.05
C ILE A 200 -5.86 0.35 -15.30
N VAL A 201 -5.91 1.27 -14.35
CA VAL A 201 -5.28 2.60 -14.45
C VAL A 201 -4.54 3.04 -13.19
N GLY A 202 -4.44 2.18 -12.19
CA GLY A 202 -3.81 2.49 -10.92
C GLY A 202 -3.59 1.22 -10.12
N PHE A 203 -2.62 1.25 -9.21
CA PHE A 203 -2.28 0.11 -8.36
C PHE A 203 -2.20 0.56 -6.90
N HIS A 204 -2.55 -0.35 -6.00
CA HIS A 204 -2.43 -0.16 -4.56
C HIS A 204 -2.13 -1.49 -3.90
N GLY A 205 -1.69 -1.48 -2.65
CA GLY A 205 -1.42 -2.72 -1.95
C GLY A 205 -0.68 -2.55 -0.64
N LYS A 206 0.04 -3.60 -0.28
CA LYS A 206 0.94 -3.64 0.88
C LYS A 206 2.26 -4.27 0.51
N ALA A 207 3.36 -3.70 1.00
CA ALA A 207 4.69 -4.18 0.69
C ALA A 207 5.66 -4.07 1.89
N GLY A 208 6.64 -4.96 1.91
CA GLY A 208 7.78 -4.94 2.82
C GLY A 208 9.01 -5.42 2.05
N ASP A 209 9.68 -6.47 2.52
CA ASP A 209 10.68 -7.17 1.70
C ASP A 209 10.05 -7.84 0.46
N TYR A 210 8.74 -8.11 0.48
CA TYR A 210 7.95 -8.65 -0.62
C TYR A 210 6.70 -7.82 -0.88
N ILE A 211 6.10 -8.00 -2.05
CA ILE A 211 4.71 -7.59 -2.28
C ILE A 211 3.80 -8.54 -1.50
N HIS A 212 3.13 -8.04 -0.47
CA HIS A 212 2.22 -8.83 0.35
C HIS A 212 0.82 -8.86 -0.24
N GLN A 213 0.33 -7.71 -0.68
CA GLN A 213 -1.01 -7.52 -1.20
C GLN A 213 -0.97 -6.63 -2.44
N ILE A 214 -1.80 -6.93 -3.43
CA ILE A 214 -1.92 -6.10 -4.63
C ILE A 214 -3.39 -5.95 -5.04
N GLY A 215 -3.78 -4.73 -5.36
CA GLY A 215 -5.08 -4.34 -5.87
C GLY A 215 -4.93 -3.30 -6.97
N VAL A 216 -6.04 -2.99 -7.63
CA VAL A 216 -6.07 -2.10 -8.80
C VAL A 216 -7.20 -1.09 -8.74
N TYR A 217 -7.01 0.01 -9.44
CA TYR A 217 -8.07 0.94 -9.82
C TYR A 217 -8.46 0.71 -11.28
N VAL A 218 -9.76 0.76 -11.55
CA VAL A 218 -10.31 0.55 -12.88
C VAL A 218 -11.23 1.69 -13.33
N VAL A 219 -11.27 1.94 -14.64
CA VAL A 219 -12.19 2.89 -15.28
C VAL A 219 -12.81 2.27 -16.54
N PRO A 220 -13.99 2.75 -16.99
CA PRO A 220 -14.61 2.25 -18.21
C PRO A 220 -13.69 2.39 -19.42
N ILE A 221 -13.68 1.37 -20.28
CA ILE A 221 -13.02 1.44 -21.57
C ILE A 221 -13.84 2.39 -22.46
N THR A 222 -13.25 3.52 -22.82
CA THR A 222 -13.82 4.43 -23.81
C THR A 222 -13.22 4.11 -25.17
N ASN A 223 -14.04 3.64 -26.10
CA ASN A 223 -13.68 3.46 -27.51
C ASN A 223 -13.70 4.80 -28.25
#